data_AF-A0A2E2EJX0-F1
#
_entry.id   AF-A0A2E2EJX0-F1
#
_cell.length_a   1.000
_cell.length_b   1.000
_cell.length_c   1.000
_cell.angle_alpha   90.00
_cell.angle_beta   90.00
_cell.angle_gamma   90.00
#
_symmetry.space_group_name_H-M   'P 1'
#
loop_
_entity.id
_entity.type
_entity.pdbx_description
1 polymer ?
#
loop_
_entity_poly.entity_id
_entity_poly.type
_entity_poly.pdbx_seq_one_letter_code
_entity_poly.pdbx_strand_id
1 'polypeptide(L)' 'MKVNNDNPLGIEKKLYTIEEFGATLRNKFGADNYVSNIMLAEIFLAKYPVYSCNIKKLENHISQKSCGCC' A
#
# COMPACT_ATOMS: atom_id res chain seq x y z
N MET A 1 -22.53 10.39 2.00
CA MET A 1 -21.65 9.23 2.16
C MET A 1 -20.38 9.74 2.83
N LYS A 2 -20.12 9.42 4.11
CA LYS A 2 -18.89 9.89 4.78
C LYS A 2 -17.71 9.19 4.11
N VAL A 3 -16.90 9.94 3.37
CA VAL A 3 -15.61 9.45 2.90
C VAL A 3 -14.81 9.19 4.17
N ASN A 4 -14.58 7.92 4.52
CA ASN A 4 -13.67 7.58 5.60
C ASN A 4 -12.29 8.04 5.16
N ASN A 5 -11.83 9.17 5.69
CA ASN A 5 -10.51 9.75 5.37
C ASN A 5 -9.36 8.75 5.61
N ASP A 6 -9.60 7.75 6.47
CA ASP A 6 -8.61 6.71 6.82
C ASP A 6 -8.55 5.54 5.82
N ASN A 7 -9.42 5.49 4.80
CA ASN A 7 -9.38 4.46 3.76
C ASN A 7 -9.81 5.00 2.39
N PRO A 8 -9.05 5.94 1.80
CA PRO A 8 -9.40 6.59 0.54
C PRO A 8 -9.51 5.62 -0.67
N LEU A 9 -8.83 4.48 -0.62
CA LEU A 9 -8.88 3.43 -1.64
C LEU A 9 -9.99 2.41 -1.39
N GLY A 10 -10.68 2.44 -0.24
CA GLY A 10 -11.74 1.51 0.12
C GLY A 10 -11.30 0.04 0.08
N ILE A 11 -10.04 -0.25 0.35
CA ILE A 11 -9.49 -1.62 0.37
C ILE A 11 -9.61 -2.22 1.78
N GLU A 12 -9.44 -3.53 1.89
CA GLU A 12 -9.54 -4.24 3.18
C GLU A 12 -8.50 -3.72 4.18
N LYS A 13 -8.90 -3.57 5.45
CA LYS A 13 -7.99 -3.14 6.52
C LYS A 13 -7.26 -4.35 7.10
N LYS A 14 -6.16 -4.75 6.47
CA LYS A 14 -5.24 -5.80 6.97
C LYS A 14 -3.79 -5.42 6.75
N LEU A 15 -2.87 -6.30 7.19
CA LEU A 15 -1.45 -6.20 6.87
C LEU A 15 -1.16 -6.91 5.54
N TYR A 16 -0.54 -6.20 4.62
CA TYR A 16 -0.17 -6.66 3.28
C TYR A 16 1.34 -6.79 3.16
N THR A 17 1.86 -7.73 2.37
CA THR A 17 3.16 -7.51 1.74
C THR A 17 3.04 -6.45 0.65
N ILE A 18 4.16 -5.86 0.22
CA ILE A 18 4.16 -4.88 -0.88
C ILE A 18 3.55 -5.47 -2.17
N GLU A 19 3.82 -6.75 -2.45
CA GLU A 19 3.28 -7.46 -3.61
C GLU A 19 1.77 -7.71 -3.49
N GLU A 20 1.28 -8.13 -2.31
CA GLU A 20 -0.15 -8.34 -2.05
C GLU A 20 -0.94 -7.03 -2.15
N PHE A 21 -0.37 -5.93 -1.66
CA PHE A 21 -0.95 -4.60 -1.80
C PHE A 21 -1.07 -4.22 -3.28
N GLY A 22 -0.01 -4.39 -4.06
CA GLY A 22 -0.01 -4.17 -5.50
C GLY A 22 -1.04 -5.01 -6.25
N ALA A 23 -1.12 -6.30 -5.96
CA ALA A 23 -2.12 -7.19 -6.55
C ALA A 23 -3.56 -6.74 -6.21
N THR A 24 -3.79 -6.30 -4.97
CA THR A 24 -5.09 -5.76 -4.52
C THR A 24 -5.47 -4.52 -5.33
N LEU A 25 -4.52 -3.61 -5.55
CA LEU A 25 -4.73 -2.41 -6.35
C LEU A 25 -5.03 -2.74 -7.81
N ARG A 26 -4.27 -3.66 -8.42
CA ARG A 26 -4.51 -4.11 -9.80
C ARG A 26 -5.90 -4.70 -9.95
N ASN A 27 -6.30 -5.58 -9.04
CA ASN A 27 -7.62 -6.21 -9.10
C ASN A 27 -8.76 -5.20 -8.95
N LYS A 28 -8.53 -4.10 -8.21
CA LYS A 28 -9.54 -3.09 -7.94
C LYS A 28 -9.63 -1.99 -9.01
N PHE A 29 -8.49 -1.49 -9.47
CA PHE A 29 -8.40 -0.32 -10.34
C PHE A 29 -7.93 -0.63 -11.76
N GLY A 30 -7.48 -1.86 -11.99
CA GLY A 30 -6.71 -2.22 -13.19
C GLY A 30 -5.29 -1.66 -13.13
N ALA A 31 -4.41 -2.27 -13.91
CA ALA A 31 -3.10 -1.74 -14.25
C ALA A 31 -2.60 -2.46 -15.49
N ASP A 32 -1.70 -1.82 -16.22
CA ASP A 32 -1.01 -2.46 -17.33
C ASP A 32 -0.20 -3.68 -16.82
N ASN A 33 -0.20 -4.77 -17.59
CA ASN A 33 0.47 -6.02 -17.22
C ASN A 33 2.01 -5.90 -17.17
N TYR A 34 2.59 -4.91 -17.85
CA TYR A 34 4.02 -4.60 -17.81
C TYR A 34 4.45 -3.87 -16.53
N VAL A 35 3.51 -3.25 -15.81
CA VAL A 35 3.79 -2.68 -14.48
C VAL A 35 3.89 -3.84 -13.48
N SER A 36 4.85 -3.84 -12.56
CA SER A 36 4.88 -4.87 -11.52
C SER A 36 3.92 -4.52 -10.37
N ASN A 37 3.48 -5.51 -9.59
CA ASN A 37 2.68 -5.24 -8.40
C ASN A 37 3.43 -4.36 -7.40
N ILE A 38 4.76 -4.55 -7.27
CA ILE A 38 5.61 -3.72 -6.42
C ILE A 38 5.59 -2.25 -6.88
N MET A 39 5.80 -2.00 -8.18
CA MET A 39 5.81 -0.65 -8.72
C MET A 39 4.45 0.04 -8.55
N LEU A 40 3.36 -0.70 -8.79
CA LEU A 40 2.00 -0.20 -8.57
C LEU A 40 1.77 0.17 -7.10
N ALA A 41 2.24 -0.68 -6.17
CA ALA A 41 2.16 -0.44 -4.74
C ALA A 41 2.92 0.82 -4.33
N GLU A 42 4.16 0.99 -4.79
CA GLU A 42 5.00 2.16 -4.47
C GLU A 42 4.38 3.47 -4.96
N ILE A 43 3.84 3.50 -6.19
CA ILE A 43 3.13 4.67 -6.74
C ILE A 43 1.93 5.04 -5.85
N PHE A 44 1.14 4.06 -5.43
CA PHE A 44 -0.02 4.30 -4.59
C PHE A 44 0.36 4.71 -3.17
N LEU A 45 1.44 4.15 -2.61
CA LEU A 45 1.94 4.55 -1.29
C LEU A 45 2.48 5.98 -1.29
N ALA A 46 3.13 6.41 -2.37
CA ALA A 46 3.56 7.79 -2.52
C ALA A 46 2.38 8.78 -2.53
N LYS A 47 1.25 8.38 -3.12
CA LYS A 47 0.03 9.21 -3.17
C LYS A 47 -0.83 9.10 -1.90
N TYR A 48 -0.85 7.93 -1.27
CA TYR A 48 -1.67 7.60 -0.11
C TYR A 48 -0.80 7.01 1.02
N PRO A 49 0.05 7.83 1.67
CA PRO A 49 0.99 7.36 2.69
C PRO A 49 0.29 6.74 3.92
N VAL A 50 -1.01 6.97 4.09
CA VAL A 50 -1.83 6.35 5.16
C VAL A 50 -1.76 4.81 5.14
N TYR A 51 -1.54 4.19 3.97
CA TYR A 51 -1.43 2.73 3.86
C TYR A 51 -0.04 2.19 4.22
N SER A 52 0.97 3.02 4.44
CA SER A 52 2.32 2.54 4.77
C SER A 52 2.35 1.74 6.09
N CYS A 53 1.50 2.09 7.07
CA CYS A 53 1.38 1.33 8.32
C CYS A 53 0.70 -0.04 8.11
N ASN A 54 0.03 -0.26 6.97
CA ASN A 54 -0.57 -1.53 6.57
C ASN A 54 0.40 -2.45 5.80
N ILE A 55 1.64 -2.03 5.52
CA ILE A 55 2.61 -2.83 4.79
C ILE A 55 3.56 -3.53 5.77
N LYS A 56 3.63 -4.86 5.69
CA LYS A 56 4.59 -5.71 6.40
C LYS A 56 6.00 -5.28 6.00
N LYS A 57 6.80 -4.87 6.98
CA LYS A 57 8.23 -4.66 6.78
C LYS A 57 8.93 -6.01 6.80
N LEU A 58 9.80 -6.25 5.83
CA LEU A 58 10.71 -7.40 5.87
C LEU A 58 11.68 -7.21 7.04
N GLU A 59 11.82 -8.23 7.90
CA GLU A 59 12.68 -8.17 9.10
C GLU A 59 14.16 -7.86 8.79
N ASN A 60 14.59 -8.04 7.55
CA ASN A 60 15.96 -7.76 7.07
C ASN A 60 16.17 -6.34 6.53
N HIS A 61 15.14 -5.50 6.49
CA HIS A 61 15.32 -4.10 6.09
C HIS A 61 15.83 -3.33 7.31
N ILE A 62 17.14 -3.03 7.32
CA ILE A 62 17.77 -2.09 8.25
C ILE A 62 16.83 -0.88 8.39
N SER A 63 16.37 -0.67 9.62
CA SER A 63 15.45 0.40 10.02
C SER A 63 16.06 1.76 9.72
N GLN A 64 16.00 2.20 8.45
CA GLN A 64 16.23 3.59 8.10
C GLN A 64 14.92 4.33 8.30
N LYS A 65 14.86 4.92 9.50
CA LYS A 65 13.84 5.83 10.03
C LYS A 65 12.50 5.18 10.33
N SER A 66 12.14 5.32 11.60
CA SER A 66 10.81 5.09 12.15
C SER A 66 9.72 5.41 11.12
N CYS A 67 8.79 4.48 10.92
CA CYS A 67 7.46 4.88 10.52
C CYS A 67 7.03 5.93 11.55
N GLY A 68 6.99 7.21 11.17
CA GLY A 68 6.14 8.16 11.85
C GLY A 68 4.70 7.77 11.52
N CYS A 69 4.22 6.64 12.07
CA CYS A 69 2.79 6.47 12.22
C CYS A 69 2.42 7.48 13.32
N CYS A 70 1.55 8.43 13.00
CA CYS A 70 0.78 9.18 13.98
C CYS A 70 0.02 8.22 14.90
#